data_AF-A0A377ANK7-F1
#
_entry.id   AF-A0A377ANK7-F1
#
_cell.length_a   1.000
_cell.length_b   1.000
_cell.length_c   1.000
_cell.angle_alpha   90.00
_cell.angle_beta   90.00
_cell.angle_gamma   90.00
#
_symmetry.space_group_name_H-M   'P 1'
#
loop_
_entity.id
_entity.type
_entity.pdbx_description
1 polymer ?
#
loop_
_entity_poly.entity_id
_entity_poly.type
_entity_poly.pdbx_seq_one_letter_code
_entity_poly.pdbx_strand_id
1 'polypeptide(L)'
;MPSGNFGDLTAGLLAKSLGLPVKRFIAATNVNDTVPRFLHDGQWSPKATQATLSNAMDVSQPNNWPRVEELFRRKIWQLKELGYAAVDDETTQQTMRELKELGYTSEPHAAVAYRALRDQLNPGEYGLFLGTGASGEI
;
A
#
# COMPACT_ATOMS: atom_id res chain seq x y z
N MET A 1 1.08 -0.18 -3.66
CA MET A 1 2.24 -0.65 -2.88
C MET A 1 1.71 -1.26 -1.59
N PRO A 2 1.92 -2.56 -1.32
CA PRO A 2 1.69 -3.08 0.03
C PRO A 2 2.66 -2.38 0.99
N SER A 3 2.19 -1.91 2.14
CA SER A 3 2.98 -1.00 2.98
C SER A 3 2.78 -1.29 4.47
N GLY A 4 3.80 -1.87 5.10
CA GLY A 4 3.97 -1.90 6.55
C GLY A 4 4.86 -0.75 7.01
N ASN A 5 6.17 -0.88 6.83
CA ASN A 5 7.15 0.13 7.27
C ASN A 5 7.42 1.24 6.24
N PHE A 6 6.68 1.30 5.12
CA PHE A 6 6.73 2.33 4.06
C PHE A 6 8.06 2.49 3.30
N GLY A 7 9.00 1.55 3.43
CA GLY A 7 10.27 1.57 2.69
C GLY A 7 10.07 1.49 1.17
N ASP A 8 9.25 0.53 0.72
CA ASP A 8 9.01 0.31 -0.72
C ASP A 8 8.33 1.51 -1.37
N LEU A 9 7.32 2.10 -0.71
CA LEU A 9 6.67 3.31 -1.20
C LEU A 9 7.67 4.47 -1.30
N THR A 10 8.53 4.62 -0.29
CA THR A 10 9.59 5.66 -0.30
C THR A 10 10.51 5.47 -1.50
N ALA A 11 10.93 4.24 -1.81
CA ALA A 11 11.77 3.94 -2.97
C ALA A 11 11.05 4.26 -4.30
N GLY A 12 9.76 3.91 -4.43
CA GLY A 12 8.95 4.25 -5.59
C GLY A 12 8.83 5.77 -5.79
N LEU A 13 8.59 6.52 -4.71
CA LEU A 13 8.54 7.98 -4.75
C LEU A 13 9.89 8.57 -5.14
N LEU A 14 11.01 8.03 -4.65
CA LEU A 14 12.35 8.43 -5.06
C LEU A 14 12.56 8.20 -6.56
N ALA A 15 12.14 7.05 -7.09
CA ALA A 15 12.22 6.79 -8.53
C ALA A 15 11.40 7.80 -9.36
N LYS A 16 10.17 8.13 -8.93
CA LYS A 16 9.37 9.23 -9.53
C LYS A 16 10.10 10.57 -9.43
N SER A 17 10.75 10.82 -8.29
CA SER A 17 11.52 12.04 -8.02
C SER A 17 12.71 12.23 -8.97
N LEU A 18 13.21 11.13 -9.54
CA LEU A 18 14.31 11.04 -10.50
C LEU A 18 13.84 11.07 -11.97
N GLY A 19 12.52 11.09 -12.22
CA GLY A 19 11.95 11.23 -13.57
C GLY A 19 11.22 10.00 -14.10
N LEU A 20 11.10 8.92 -13.32
CA LEU A 20 10.26 7.78 -13.73
C LEU A 20 8.80 8.23 -13.87
N PRO A 21 8.16 8.06 -15.04
CA PRO A 21 6.80 8.54 -15.27
C PRO A 21 5.77 7.66 -14.56
N VAL A 22 5.46 7.99 -13.30
CA VAL A 22 4.43 7.33 -12.50
C VAL A 22 3.28 8.29 -12.21
N LYS A 23 2.08 7.95 -12.72
CA LYS A 23 0.88 8.78 -12.58
C LYS A 23 0.48 9.00 -11.12
N ARG A 24 0.24 7.91 -10.38
CA ARG A 24 -0.08 7.93 -8.95
C ARG A 24 0.56 6.75 -8.23
N PHE A 25 0.77 6.90 -6.93
CA PHE A 25 1.03 5.77 -6.03
C PHE A 25 -0.19 5.53 -5.13
N ILE A 26 -0.34 4.30 -4.65
CA ILE A 26 -1.35 3.91 -3.67
C ILE A 26 -0.63 3.22 -2.50
N ALA A 27 -0.83 3.75 -1.29
CA ALA A 27 -0.39 3.13 -0.03
C ALA A 27 -1.47 2.16 0.45
N ALA A 28 -1.23 0.86 0.29
CA ALA A 28 -2.16 -0.18 0.73
C ALA A 28 -1.64 -0.82 2.02
N THR A 29 -2.38 -0.67 3.12
CA THR A 29 -2.08 -1.30 4.41
C THR A 29 -3.09 -2.38 4.73
N ASN A 30 -2.79 -3.21 5.71
CA ASN A 30 -3.81 -4.03 6.36
C ASN A 30 -4.55 -3.18 7.42
N VAL A 31 -5.17 -3.83 8.42
CA VAL A 31 -5.88 -3.13 9.52
C VAL A 31 -4.97 -2.25 10.39
N ASN A 32 -3.65 -2.36 10.26
CA ASN A 32 -2.66 -1.47 10.87
C ASN A 32 -2.57 -0.17 10.04
N ASP A 33 -3.64 0.62 10.11
CA ASP A 33 -4.05 1.66 9.16
C ASP A 33 -3.64 3.09 9.55
N THR A 34 -2.53 3.27 10.28
CA THR A 34 -2.10 4.60 10.76
C THR A 34 -1.97 5.62 9.62
N VAL A 35 -1.35 5.23 8.51
CA VAL A 35 -1.14 6.15 7.37
C VAL A 35 -2.44 6.40 6.59
N PRO A 36 -3.27 5.39 6.21
CA PRO A 36 -4.57 5.66 5.60
C PRO A 36 -5.45 6.61 6.41
N ARG A 37 -5.51 6.46 7.74
CA ARG A 37 -6.26 7.38 8.60
C ARG A 37 -5.65 8.78 8.61
N PHE A 38 -4.32 8.87 8.76
CA PHE A 38 -3.62 10.15 8.67
C PHE A 38 -3.87 10.87 7.34
N LEU A 39 -3.86 10.15 6.21
CA LEU A 39 -4.12 10.74 4.89
C LEU A 39 -5.58 11.19 4.72
N HIS A 40 -6.51 10.59 5.48
CA HIS A 40 -7.93 10.96 5.46
C HIS A 40 -8.22 12.23 6.28
N ASP A 41 -7.72 12.33 7.52
CA ASP A 41 -8.11 13.41 8.45
C ASP A 41 -6.94 14.28 8.96
N GLY A 42 -5.70 13.97 8.59
CA GLY A 42 -4.49 14.67 9.01
C GLY A 42 -4.04 14.37 10.44
N GLN A 43 -4.70 13.47 11.18
CA GLN A 43 -4.38 13.18 12.58
C GLN A 43 -3.49 11.94 12.70
N TRP A 44 -2.26 12.16 13.17
CA TRP A 44 -1.34 11.06 13.47
C TRP A 44 -1.71 10.38 14.80
N SER A 45 -2.43 9.25 14.72
CA SER A 45 -2.95 8.51 15.88
C SER A 45 -2.74 7.00 15.71
N PRO A 46 -1.52 6.47 15.91
CA PRO A 46 -1.26 5.04 15.76
C PRO A 46 -2.05 4.22 16.78
N LYS A 47 -2.65 3.12 16.34
CA LYS A 47 -3.32 2.12 17.19
C LYS A 47 -2.32 1.05 17.63
N ALA A 48 -2.69 0.22 18.61
CA ALA A 48 -1.92 -0.99 18.90
C ALA A 48 -1.85 -1.89 17.66
N THR A 49 -0.69 -2.52 17.43
CA THR A 49 -0.51 -3.44 16.30
C THR A 49 -1.43 -4.65 16.46
N GLN A 50 -2.09 -5.05 15.37
CA GLN A 50 -2.91 -6.25 15.27
C GLN A 50 -2.24 -7.23 14.31
N ALA A 51 -2.22 -8.51 14.70
CA ALA A 51 -1.72 -9.57 13.84
C ALA A 51 -2.71 -9.84 12.69
N THR A 52 -2.20 -10.01 11.47
CA THR A 52 -3.01 -10.28 10.28
C THR A 52 -2.41 -11.37 9.39
N LEU A 53 -3.09 -11.71 8.29
CA LEU A 53 -2.56 -12.60 7.24
C LEU A 53 -1.36 -11.99 6.51
N SER A 54 -1.25 -10.66 6.50
CA SER A 54 -0.14 -9.93 5.88
C SER A 54 0.85 -9.46 6.95
N ASN A 55 1.41 -10.42 7.67
CA ASN A 55 2.18 -10.19 8.90
C ASN A 55 3.38 -9.25 8.74
N ALA A 56 4.04 -9.20 7.57
CA ALA A 56 5.13 -8.26 7.32
C ALA A 56 4.65 -6.79 7.23
N MET A 57 3.33 -6.59 7.10
CA MET A 57 2.66 -5.28 7.10
C MET A 57 2.08 -4.90 8.47
N ASP A 58 2.22 -5.75 9.50
CA ASP A 58 1.71 -5.48 10.86
C ASP A 58 2.55 -4.41 11.58
N VAL A 59 2.44 -3.17 11.11
CA VAL A 59 3.23 -2.02 11.54
C VAL A 59 2.32 -0.82 11.77
N SER A 60 2.10 -0.47 13.04
CA SER A 60 1.33 0.74 13.39
C SER A 60 2.16 2.03 13.36
N GLN A 61 3.49 1.94 13.42
CA GLN A 61 4.39 3.10 13.46
C GLN A 61 5.46 2.97 12.38
N PRO A 62 5.18 3.41 11.14
CA PRO A 62 6.09 3.21 10.02
C PRO A 62 7.28 4.19 10.06
N ASN A 63 8.48 3.64 10.29
CA ASN A 63 9.71 4.41 10.44
C ASN A 63 10.15 5.17 9.18
N ASN A 64 9.65 4.81 7.99
CA ASN A 64 9.94 5.55 6.76
C ASN A 64 8.92 6.65 6.44
N TRP A 65 7.83 6.80 7.19
CA TRP A 65 6.84 7.85 6.91
C TRP A 65 7.43 9.27 6.90
N PRO A 66 8.32 9.66 7.84
CA PRO A 66 8.96 10.97 7.79
C PRO A 66 9.76 11.22 6.50
N ARG A 67 10.28 10.17 5.85
CA ARG A 67 10.99 10.28 4.55
C ARG A 67 10.02 10.56 3.42
N VAL A 68 8.82 9.99 3.46
CA VAL A 68 7.74 10.28 2.50
C VAL A 68 7.33 11.74 2.63
N GLU A 69 7.03 12.19 3.85
CA GLU A 69 6.62 13.58 4.11
C GLU A 69 7.68 14.59 3.64
N GLU A 70 8.94 14.35 3.98
CA GLU A 70 10.05 15.22 3.57
C GLU A 70 10.24 15.25 2.05
N LEU A 71 10.10 14.10 1.37
CA LEU A 71 10.20 14.04 -0.08
C LEU A 71 9.06 14.81 -0.77
N PHE A 72 7.82 14.65 -0.29
CA PHE A 72 6.67 15.42 -0.79
C PHE A 72 6.88 16.92 -0.58
N ARG A 73 7.33 17.32 0.62
CA ARG A 73 7.64 18.72 0.95
C ARG A 73 8.69 19.30 0.00
N ARG A 74 9.81 18.60 -0.22
CA ARG A 74 10.90 19.07 -1.09
C ARG A 74 10.55 19.08 -2.58
N LYS A 75 9.69 18.17 -3.03
CA LYS A 75 9.23 18.11 -4.42
C LYS A 75 7.98 18.96 -4.68
N ILE A 76 7.46 19.65 -3.66
CA ILE A 76 6.25 20.48 -3.74
C ILE A 76 5.05 19.66 -4.24
N TRP A 77 4.98 18.40 -3.78
CA TRP A 77 3.86 17.49 -4.04
C TRP A 77 2.85 17.57 -2.89
N GLN A 78 1.59 17.32 -3.20
CA GLN A 78 0.53 17.33 -2.18
C GLN A 78 0.23 15.90 -1.73
N LEU A 79 0.23 15.64 -0.41
CA LEU A 79 -0.06 14.30 0.13
C LEU A 79 -1.42 13.76 -0.33
N LYS A 80 -2.40 14.64 -0.61
CA LYS A 80 -3.71 14.27 -1.16
C LYS A 80 -3.67 13.61 -2.55
N GLU A 81 -2.54 13.68 -3.25
CA GLU A 81 -2.32 12.97 -4.53
C GLU A 81 -1.96 11.50 -4.32
N LEU A 82 -1.57 11.11 -3.10
CA LEU A 82 -1.29 9.72 -2.75
C LEU A 82 -2.63 9.01 -2.50
N GLY A 83 -2.91 7.98 -3.30
CA GLY A 83 -4.03 7.08 -3.01
C GLY A 83 -3.72 6.25 -1.76
N TYR A 84 -4.75 5.81 -1.06
CA TYR A 84 -4.59 4.98 0.13
C TYR A 84 -5.75 4.02 0.30
N ALA A 85 -5.52 2.91 0.99
CA ALA A 85 -6.54 1.97 1.41
C ALA A 85 -6.05 1.15 2.61
N ALA A 86 -6.98 0.73 3.46
CA ALA A 86 -6.77 -0.30 4.48
C ALA A 86 -7.65 -1.50 4.12
N VAL A 87 -7.09 -2.70 4.18
CA VAL A 87 -7.78 -3.95 3.78
C VAL A 87 -7.72 -4.94 4.95
N ASP A 88 -8.86 -5.54 5.30
CA ASP A 88 -8.93 -6.55 6.35
C ASP A 88 -8.63 -7.97 5.82
N ASP A 89 -8.50 -8.94 6.73
CA ASP A 89 -8.16 -10.31 6.39
C ASP A 89 -9.26 -11.02 5.58
N GLU A 90 -10.53 -10.71 5.85
CA GLU A 90 -11.66 -11.28 5.09
C GLU A 90 -11.58 -10.85 3.63
N THR A 91 -11.42 -9.54 3.38
CA THR A 91 -11.25 -8.98 2.06
C THR A 91 -9.97 -9.49 1.41
N THR A 92 -8.89 -9.65 2.18
CA THR A 92 -7.61 -10.19 1.68
C THR A 92 -7.77 -11.62 1.16
N GLN A 93 -8.43 -12.50 1.92
CA GLN A 93 -8.71 -13.87 1.48
C GLN A 93 -9.59 -13.92 0.24
N GLN A 94 -10.64 -13.10 0.20
CA GLN A 94 -11.52 -13.02 -0.96
C GLN A 94 -10.74 -12.54 -2.20
N THR A 95 -9.87 -11.55 -2.01
CA THR A 95 -9.01 -11.03 -3.08
C THR A 95 -8.05 -12.09 -3.62
N MET A 96 -7.49 -12.94 -2.75
CA MET A 96 -6.65 -14.06 -3.19
C MET A 96 -7.44 -15.07 -4.03
N ARG A 97 -8.70 -15.35 -3.68
CA ARG A 97 -9.58 -16.23 -4.48
C ARG A 97 -9.85 -15.63 -5.86
N GLU A 98 -10.16 -14.34 -5.91
CA GLU A 98 -10.39 -13.62 -7.17
C GLU A 98 -9.14 -13.63 -8.07
N LEU A 99 -7.95 -13.39 -7.51
CA LEU A 99 -6.69 -13.49 -8.26
C LEU A 99 -6.46 -14.90 -8.81
N LYS A 100 -6.77 -15.93 -8.01
CA LYS A 100 -6.69 -17.33 -8.45
C LYS A 100 -7.67 -17.64 -9.58
N GLU A 101 -8.90 -17.12 -9.52
CA GLU A 101 -9.89 -17.24 -10.61
C GLU A 101 -9.44 -16.57 -11.90
N LEU A 102 -8.65 -15.49 -11.80
CA LEU A 102 -7.97 -14.85 -12.94
C LEU A 102 -6.72 -15.62 -13.42
N GLY A 103 -6.40 -16.76 -12.82
CA GLY A 103 -5.24 -17.59 -13.18
C GLY A 103 -3.91 -17.11 -12.58
N TYR A 104 -3.95 -16.26 -11.55
CA TYR A 104 -2.76 -15.73 -10.89
C TYR A 104 -2.71 -16.11 -9.40
N THR A 105 -1.84 -17.04 -9.03
CA THR A 105 -1.64 -17.42 -7.63
C THR A 105 -0.86 -16.33 -6.90
N SER A 106 -1.47 -15.74 -5.88
CA SER A 106 -0.89 -14.65 -5.08
C SER A 106 -0.88 -15.00 -3.58
N GLU A 107 -0.47 -14.03 -2.77
CA GLU A 107 -0.29 -14.13 -1.31
C GLU A 107 -0.89 -12.89 -0.61
N PRO A 108 -1.12 -12.91 0.72
CA PRO A 108 -1.84 -11.86 1.44
C PRO A 108 -1.32 -10.44 1.21
N HIS A 109 0.00 -10.22 1.20
CA HIS A 109 0.57 -8.87 1.08
C HIS A 109 0.27 -8.29 -0.31
N ALA A 110 0.54 -9.06 -1.37
CA ALA A 110 0.21 -8.70 -2.75
C ALA A 110 -1.29 -8.52 -2.96
N ALA A 111 -2.12 -9.35 -2.33
CA ALA A 111 -3.58 -9.26 -2.40
C ALA A 111 -4.09 -7.93 -1.82
N VAL A 112 -3.56 -7.46 -0.68
CA VAL A 112 -3.88 -6.13 -0.14
C VAL A 112 -3.57 -5.03 -1.17
N ALA A 113 -2.41 -5.10 -1.81
CA ALA A 113 -2.02 -4.12 -2.82
C ALA A 113 -2.89 -4.17 -4.09
N TYR A 114 -3.19 -5.38 -4.58
CA TYR A 114 -4.08 -5.57 -5.72
C TYR A 114 -5.49 -5.09 -5.41
N ARG A 115 -6.00 -5.36 -4.20
CA ARG A 115 -7.33 -4.90 -3.80
C ARG A 115 -7.44 -3.39 -3.90
N ALA A 116 -6.51 -2.68 -3.26
CA ALA A 116 -6.44 -1.23 -3.28
C ALA A 116 -6.27 -0.66 -4.70
N LEU A 117 -5.45 -1.29 -5.52
CA LEU A 117 -5.27 -0.92 -6.92
C LEU A 117 -6.57 -1.06 -7.71
N ARG A 118 -7.22 -2.23 -7.62
CA ARG A 118 -8.44 -2.53 -8.38
C ARG A 118 -9.58 -1.58 -8.06
N ASP A 119 -9.73 -1.16 -6.81
CA ASP A 119 -10.78 -0.21 -6.41
C ASP A 119 -10.53 1.23 -6.89
N GLN A 120 -9.29 1.58 -7.22
CA GLN A 120 -8.90 2.96 -7.53
C GLN A 120 -8.40 3.16 -8.97
N LEU A 121 -8.34 2.09 -9.77
CA LEU A 121 -7.86 2.13 -11.15
C LEU A 121 -8.96 2.70 -12.06
N ASN A 122 -8.68 3.83 -12.71
CA ASN A 122 -9.64 4.45 -13.62
C ASN A 122 -9.58 3.81 -15.03
N PRO A 123 -10.67 3.88 -15.81
CA PRO A 123 -10.66 3.47 -17.21
C PRO A 123 -9.53 4.16 -18.00
N GLY A 124 -8.77 3.38 -18.76
CA GLY A 124 -7.62 3.84 -19.53
C GLY A 124 -6.30 3.97 -18.74
N GLU A 125 -6.30 3.68 -17.43
CA GLU A 125 -5.06 3.55 -16.65
C GLU A 125 -4.54 2.10 -16.68
N TYR A 126 -3.22 1.95 -16.61
CA TYR A 126 -2.57 0.66 -16.37
C TYR A 126 -2.09 0.59 -14.91
N GLY A 127 -2.44 -0.49 -14.23
CA GLY A 127 -2.16 -0.68 -12.81
C GLY A 127 -1.03 -1.69 -12.56
N LEU A 128 -0.18 -1.39 -11.58
CA LEU A 128 0.84 -2.32 -11.07
C LEU A 128 0.69 -2.46 -9.56
N PHE A 129 0.72 -3.70 -9.06
CA PHE A 129 0.85 -4.03 -7.64
C PHE A 129 2.13 -4.87 -7.45
N LEU A 130 2.77 -4.75 -6.29
CA LEU A 130 4.01 -5.48 -6.01
C LEU A 130 3.69 -6.80 -5.30
N GLY A 131 4.25 -7.90 -5.80
CA GLY A 131 4.30 -9.17 -5.09
C GLY A 131 5.51 -9.18 -4.16
N THR A 132 5.28 -9.11 -2.85
CA THR A 132 6.35 -8.93 -1.85
C THR A 132 6.66 -10.19 -1.05
N GLY A 133 5.78 -11.18 -1.05
CA GLY A 133 6.01 -12.52 -0.52
C GLY A 133 6.04 -13.60 -1.61
N ALA A 134 6.62 -14.76 -1.32
CA ALA A 134 6.50 -15.92 -2.18
C ALA A 134 5.21 -16.69 -1.84
N SER A 135 4.42 -17.06 -2.85
CA SER A 135 3.14 -17.78 -2.66
C SER A 135 3.27 -19.19 -2.08
N GLY A 136 4.50 -19.69 -1.84
CA GLY A 136 4.79 -20.99 -1.24
C GLY A 136 5.03 -20.95 0.28
N GLU A 137 4.91 -19.78 0.92
CA GLU A 137 5.08 -19.61 2.38
C GLU A 137 3.74 -19.71 3.16
N ILE A 138 2.68 -20.24 2.53
CA ILE A 138 1.33 -20.37 3.12
C ILE A 138 0.85 -21.83 3.05
#